data_AF-X1RQM4-F1
#
_entry.id   AF-X1RQM4-F1
#
_cell.length_a   1.000
_cell.length_b   1.000
_cell.length_c   1.000
_cell.angle_alpha   90.00
_cell.angle_beta   90.00
_cell.angle_gamma   90.00
#
_symmetry.space_group_name_H-M   'P 1'
#
loop_
_entity.id
_entity.type
_entity.pdbx_description
1 polymer ?
#
loop_
_entity_poly.entity_id
_entity_poly.type
_entity_poly.pdbx_seq_one_letter_code
_entity_poly.pdbx_strand_id
1 'polypeptide(L)'
;EALEKAEGNQAAAAEILKISPTALRGRIKTIRKFANKISTKKSNAVLIRLNKALKGRRAGKRERLLMLPKFTEETIQALEETEGSKVMAVERLKIILSGLDYRIKRIKEMALKLKTKESKAVLKRLNKALKGKMAGKRPLRMPRHTKETIEALEKAEGNKSEAAIILNISYMGIVEGIKTIQNRARELNTNESNATLGRLNEALKGQKAGKTVPIMPRKRKVTGRLPSGLPKYTKPTIEALEKSEGNQTAGAESLGISIPGLRYRIRRIEKAAEKFKNKETKTALAKLKKALKGKMAGKRPLKY
;
A
#
# COMPACT_ATOMS: atom_id res chain seq x y z
N GLU A 1 -19.10 -52.09 8.28
CA GLU A 1 -19.63 -52.46 9.61
C GLU A 1 -18.63 -52.27 10.73
N ALA A 2 -17.64 -53.13 10.98
CA ALA A 2 -16.69 -52.91 12.09
C ALA A 2 -15.95 -51.55 12.00
N LEU A 3 -15.51 -51.16 10.80
CA LEU A 3 -14.97 -49.81 10.54
C LEU A 3 -15.99 -48.68 10.71
N GLU A 4 -17.28 -48.95 10.59
CA GLU A 4 -18.34 -47.94 10.79
C GLU A 4 -18.63 -47.79 12.29
N LYS A 5 -18.75 -48.91 13.02
CA LYS A 5 -18.88 -48.94 14.48
C LYS A 5 -17.68 -48.31 15.20
N ALA A 6 -16.50 -48.44 14.61
CA ALA A 6 -15.26 -47.84 15.12
C ALA A 6 -14.96 -46.43 14.56
N GLU A 7 -15.92 -45.79 13.87
CA GLU A 7 -15.76 -44.45 13.28
C GLU A 7 -14.50 -44.28 12.40
N GLY A 8 -14.08 -45.35 11.71
CA GLY A 8 -12.89 -45.39 10.88
C GLY A 8 -11.57 -45.58 11.62
N ASN A 9 -11.60 -45.81 12.94
CA ASN A 9 -10.43 -46.24 13.70
C ASN A 9 -10.12 -47.72 13.41
N GLN A 10 -9.02 -47.96 12.68
CA GLN A 10 -8.59 -49.32 12.35
C GLN A 10 -8.17 -50.13 13.58
N ALA A 11 -7.67 -49.51 14.65
CA ALA A 11 -7.30 -50.23 15.86
C ALA A 11 -8.56 -50.73 16.60
N ALA A 12 -9.52 -49.84 16.85
CA ALA A 12 -10.80 -50.22 17.46
C ALA A 12 -11.62 -51.16 16.56
N ALA A 13 -11.58 -51.00 15.24
CA ALA A 13 -12.22 -51.95 14.31
C ALA A 13 -11.56 -53.33 14.36
N ALA A 14 -10.26 -53.40 14.60
CA ALA A 14 -9.52 -54.65 14.75
C ALA A 14 -9.87 -55.33 16.09
N GLU A 15 -10.03 -54.55 17.16
CA GLU A 15 -10.51 -55.01 18.47
C GLU A 15 -11.94 -55.57 18.38
N ILE A 16 -12.87 -54.85 17.72
CA ILE A 16 -14.25 -55.32 17.48
C ILE A 16 -14.25 -56.66 16.72
N LEU A 17 -13.33 -56.82 15.77
CA LEU A 17 -13.21 -58.04 14.96
C LEU A 17 -12.32 -59.11 15.62
N LYS A 18 -11.73 -58.85 16.79
CA LYS A 18 -10.76 -59.72 17.47
C LYS A 18 -9.63 -60.20 16.55
N ILE A 19 -9.10 -59.30 15.72
CA ILE A 19 -7.97 -59.57 14.83
C ILE A 19 -6.85 -58.55 15.04
N SER A 20 -5.64 -58.83 14.56
CA SER A 20 -4.58 -57.83 14.58
C SER A 20 -4.86 -56.67 13.62
N PRO A 21 -4.39 -55.44 13.91
CA PRO A 21 -4.50 -54.30 12.99
C PRO A 21 -3.87 -54.59 11.61
N THR A 22 -2.84 -55.41 11.56
CA THR A 22 -2.17 -55.86 10.33
C THR A 22 -3.08 -56.77 9.51
N ALA A 23 -3.75 -57.74 10.16
CA ALA A 23 -4.74 -58.60 9.51
C ALA A 23 -5.94 -57.80 8.97
N LEU A 24 -6.39 -56.77 9.70
CA LEU A 24 -7.45 -55.87 9.23
C LEU A 24 -7.02 -55.12 7.94
N ARG A 25 -5.78 -54.59 7.89
CA ARG A 25 -5.25 -53.94 6.69
C ARG A 25 -5.19 -54.90 5.50
N GLY A 26 -4.77 -56.15 5.73
CA GLY A 26 -4.80 -57.22 4.74
C GLY A 26 -6.21 -57.43 4.19
N ARG A 27 -7.21 -57.60 5.06
CA ARG A 27 -8.62 -57.77 4.67
C ARG A 27 -9.16 -56.58 3.86
N ILE A 28 -8.84 -55.35 4.24
CA ILE A 28 -9.23 -54.14 3.48
C ILE A 28 -8.65 -54.18 2.06
N LYS A 29 -7.37 -54.56 1.92
CA LYS A 29 -6.69 -54.67 0.62
C LYS A 29 -7.36 -55.75 -0.24
N THR A 30 -7.68 -56.90 0.35
CA THR A 30 -8.37 -58.00 -0.31
C THR A 30 -9.76 -57.58 -0.80
N ILE A 31 -10.57 -56.95 0.06
CA ILE A 31 -11.90 -56.43 -0.32
C ILE A 31 -11.80 -55.46 -1.49
N ARG A 32 -10.82 -54.53 -1.48
CA ARG A 32 -10.60 -53.62 -2.61
C ARG A 32 -10.24 -54.35 -3.90
N LYS A 33 -9.32 -55.32 -3.81
CA LYS A 33 -8.88 -56.11 -4.97
C LYS A 33 -10.04 -56.90 -5.57
N PHE A 34 -10.87 -57.55 -4.74
CA PHE A 34 -12.04 -58.29 -5.21
C PHE A 34 -13.12 -57.38 -5.79
N ALA A 35 -13.43 -56.26 -5.12
CA ALA A 35 -14.47 -55.36 -5.60
C ALA A 35 -14.11 -54.68 -6.94
N ASN A 36 -12.83 -54.34 -7.12
CA ASN A 36 -12.31 -53.83 -8.40
C ASN A 36 -12.30 -54.91 -9.49
N LYS A 37 -12.03 -56.18 -9.16
CA LYS A 37 -12.01 -57.28 -10.12
C LYS A 37 -13.41 -57.64 -10.64
N ILE A 38 -14.43 -57.56 -9.78
CA ILE A 38 -15.82 -57.91 -10.13
C ILE A 38 -16.53 -56.76 -10.88
N SER A 39 -16.23 -55.50 -10.53
CA SER A 39 -16.74 -54.28 -11.21
C SER A 39 -18.27 -54.24 -11.46
N THR A 40 -19.08 -54.73 -10.52
CA THR A 40 -20.55 -54.63 -10.57
C THR A 40 -21.05 -53.41 -9.80
N LYS A 41 -22.32 -53.01 -10.01
CA LYS A 41 -22.97 -51.95 -9.21
C LYS A 41 -22.89 -52.24 -7.70
N LYS A 42 -23.06 -53.50 -7.29
CA LYS A 42 -22.95 -53.93 -5.89
C LYS A 42 -21.52 -53.81 -5.36
N SER A 43 -20.50 -54.21 -6.13
CA SER A 43 -19.10 -54.09 -5.70
C SER A 43 -18.64 -52.64 -5.60
N ASN A 44 -19.11 -51.77 -6.49
CA ASN A 44 -18.88 -50.32 -6.41
C ASN A 44 -19.52 -49.70 -5.15
N ALA A 45 -20.72 -50.12 -4.77
CA ALA A 45 -21.36 -49.67 -3.54
C ALA A 45 -20.54 -50.06 -2.29
N VAL A 46 -19.96 -51.27 -2.27
CA VAL A 46 -19.07 -51.73 -1.20
C VAL A 46 -17.81 -50.87 -1.12
N LEU A 47 -17.19 -50.52 -2.26
CA LEU A 47 -16.01 -49.64 -2.29
C LEU A 47 -16.32 -48.23 -1.77
N ILE A 48 -17.47 -47.66 -2.16
CA ILE A 48 -17.90 -46.34 -1.69
C ILE A 48 -18.11 -46.37 -0.17
N ARG A 49 -18.82 -47.37 0.34
CA ARG A 49 -19.08 -47.55 1.77
C ARG A 49 -17.79 -47.77 2.57
N LEU A 50 -16.87 -48.60 2.06
CA LEU A 50 -15.55 -48.84 2.66
C LEU A 50 -14.70 -47.56 2.69
N ASN A 51 -14.67 -46.79 1.59
CA ASN A 51 -13.93 -45.54 1.53
C ASN A 51 -14.53 -44.46 2.43
N LYS A 52 -15.86 -44.43 2.60
CA LYS A 52 -16.54 -43.54 3.55
C LYS A 52 -16.18 -43.90 5.00
N ALA A 53 -16.24 -45.18 5.36
CA ALA A 53 -15.85 -45.68 6.68
C ALA A 53 -14.37 -45.38 6.99
N LEU A 54 -13.46 -45.61 6.04
CA LEU A 54 -12.03 -45.29 6.19
C LEU A 54 -11.74 -43.78 6.22
N LYS A 55 -12.62 -42.95 5.65
CA LYS A 55 -12.52 -41.48 5.74
C LYS A 55 -12.88 -40.95 7.12
N GLY A 56 -13.52 -41.72 8.00
CA GLY A 56 -13.91 -41.29 9.36
C GLY A 56 -12.77 -40.62 10.14
N ARG A 57 -11.52 -41.08 10.01
CA ARG A 57 -10.34 -40.43 10.63
C ARG A 57 -9.80 -39.22 9.86
N ARG A 58 -9.95 -39.16 8.52
CA ARG A 58 -9.62 -37.97 7.72
C ARG A 58 -10.67 -36.87 7.90
N ALA A 59 -11.91 -37.23 8.24
CA ALA A 59 -12.95 -36.32 8.69
C ALA A 59 -12.68 -35.94 10.15
N GLY A 60 -12.60 -36.86 11.12
CA GLY A 60 -12.42 -36.55 12.55
C GLY A 60 -11.11 -35.84 12.94
N LYS A 61 -9.96 -36.18 12.32
CA LYS A 61 -8.70 -35.45 12.54
C LYS A 61 -8.69 -34.11 11.80
N ARG A 62 -9.39 -34.01 10.66
CA ARG A 62 -9.65 -32.71 10.04
C ARG A 62 -10.65 -31.92 10.86
N GLU A 63 -11.74 -32.47 11.37
CA GLU A 63 -12.82 -31.87 12.17
C GLU A 63 -12.27 -31.31 13.47
N ARG A 64 -11.39 -32.03 14.19
CA ARG A 64 -10.66 -31.46 15.33
C ARG A 64 -9.65 -30.37 14.94
N LEU A 65 -9.11 -30.41 13.70
CA LEU A 65 -8.31 -29.35 13.07
C LEU A 65 -9.17 -28.30 12.32
N LEU A 66 -10.49 -28.43 12.37
CA LEU A 66 -11.51 -27.67 11.64
C LEU A 66 -12.56 -27.18 12.65
N MET A 67 -12.15 -26.95 13.89
CA MET A 67 -12.90 -26.11 14.81
C MET A 67 -12.19 -24.77 14.90
N LEU A 68 -12.99 -23.71 15.05
CA LEU A 68 -12.44 -22.41 15.38
C LEU A 68 -11.68 -22.51 16.72
N PRO A 69 -10.57 -21.77 16.89
CA PRO A 69 -9.85 -21.77 18.16
C PRO A 69 -10.77 -21.45 19.35
N LYS A 70 -10.53 -22.06 20.52
CA LYS A 70 -11.35 -21.83 21.73
C LYS A 70 -11.45 -20.34 22.12
N PHE A 71 -10.41 -19.57 21.81
CA PHE A 71 -10.35 -18.13 22.09
C PHE A 71 -11.08 -17.25 21.05
N THR A 72 -11.79 -17.82 20.07
CA THR A 72 -12.36 -17.06 18.95
C THR A 72 -13.41 -16.05 19.41
N GLU A 73 -14.39 -16.49 20.19
CA GLU A 73 -15.45 -15.59 20.71
C GLU A 73 -14.87 -14.57 21.68
N GLU A 74 -14.02 -15.00 22.62
CA GLU A 74 -13.34 -14.12 23.58
C GLU A 74 -12.56 -13.00 22.87
N THR A 75 -11.82 -13.34 21.81
CA THR A 75 -11.01 -12.38 21.05
C THR A 75 -11.89 -11.44 20.22
N ILE A 76 -12.97 -11.93 19.61
CA ILE A 76 -13.89 -11.11 18.81
C ILE A 76 -14.68 -10.18 19.73
N GLN A 77 -15.20 -10.69 20.85
CA GLN A 77 -15.95 -9.92 21.82
C GLN A 77 -15.09 -8.80 22.43
N ALA A 78 -13.85 -9.09 22.83
CA ALA A 78 -12.93 -8.06 23.31
C ALA A 78 -12.66 -6.98 22.24
N LEU A 79 -12.56 -7.35 20.96
CA LEU A 79 -12.39 -6.39 19.86
C LEU A 79 -13.68 -5.60 19.57
N GLU A 80 -14.86 -6.19 19.75
CA GLU A 80 -16.15 -5.50 19.59
C GLU A 80 -16.40 -4.49 20.72
N GLU A 81 -16.16 -4.90 21.96
CA GLU A 81 -16.33 -4.06 23.17
C GLU A 81 -15.34 -2.90 23.19
N THR A 82 -14.18 -3.06 22.56
CA THR A 82 -13.16 -2.01 22.44
C THR A 82 -13.23 -1.24 21.12
N GLU A 83 -14.34 -1.40 20.39
CA GLU A 83 -14.61 -0.76 19.10
C GLU A 83 -13.48 -0.92 18.05
N GLY A 84 -12.72 -2.01 18.13
CA GLY A 84 -11.60 -2.34 17.24
C GLY A 84 -10.24 -1.83 17.71
N SER A 85 -10.13 -1.24 18.90
CA SER A 85 -8.85 -0.83 19.47
C SER A 85 -8.05 -2.03 19.97
N LYS A 86 -6.99 -2.39 19.24
CA LYS A 86 -6.11 -3.49 19.65
C LYS A 86 -5.45 -3.25 21.01
N VAL A 87 -5.10 -2.00 21.33
CA VAL A 87 -4.45 -1.66 22.61
C VAL A 87 -5.38 -1.93 23.79
N MET A 88 -6.62 -1.46 23.71
CA MET A 88 -7.65 -1.71 24.73
C MET A 88 -8.04 -3.19 24.79
N ALA A 89 -8.10 -3.86 23.63
CA ALA A 89 -8.41 -5.30 23.59
C ALA A 89 -7.33 -6.15 24.27
N VAL A 90 -6.06 -5.75 24.16
CA VAL A 90 -4.92 -6.41 24.82
C VAL A 90 -5.01 -6.27 26.34
N GLU A 91 -5.35 -5.08 26.84
CA GLU A 91 -5.57 -4.83 28.27
C GLU A 91 -6.73 -5.66 28.82
N ARG A 92 -7.85 -5.71 28.09
CA ARG A 92 -9.04 -6.48 28.47
C ARG A 92 -8.80 -7.99 28.48
N LEU A 93 -8.07 -8.48 27.49
CA LEU A 93 -7.71 -9.89 27.37
C LEU A 93 -6.51 -10.29 28.26
N LYS A 94 -5.86 -9.34 28.93
CA LYS A 94 -4.63 -9.55 29.73
C LYS A 94 -3.55 -10.31 28.95
N ILE A 95 -3.39 -9.98 27.68
CA ILE A 95 -2.35 -10.55 26.81
C ILE A 95 -1.39 -9.45 26.38
N ILE A 96 -0.44 -9.78 25.51
CA ILE A 96 0.42 -8.81 24.82
C ILE A 96 -0.06 -8.61 23.38
N LEU A 97 0.33 -7.50 22.74
CA LEU A 97 -0.12 -7.14 21.38
C LEU A 97 0.21 -8.22 20.34
N SER A 98 1.41 -8.81 20.41
CA SER A 98 1.82 -9.93 19.55
C SER A 98 0.96 -11.19 19.77
N GLY A 99 0.50 -11.41 21.01
CA GLY A 99 -0.43 -12.48 21.36
C GLY A 99 -1.82 -12.26 20.75
N LEU A 100 -2.31 -11.02 20.75
CA LEU A 100 -3.57 -10.66 20.08
C LEU A 100 -3.46 -10.84 18.57
N ASP A 101 -2.37 -10.37 17.95
CA ASP A 101 -2.13 -10.53 16.52
C ASP A 101 -2.03 -12.01 16.11
N TYR A 102 -1.38 -12.84 16.93
CA TYR A 102 -1.37 -14.29 16.74
C TYR A 102 -2.79 -14.88 16.78
N ARG A 103 -3.59 -14.53 17.79
CA ARG A 103 -4.98 -15.00 17.91
C ARG A 103 -5.80 -14.61 16.68
N ILE A 104 -5.76 -13.35 16.25
CA ILE A 104 -6.44 -12.85 15.05
C ILE A 104 -6.02 -13.62 13.80
N LYS A 105 -4.70 -13.78 13.60
CA LYS A 105 -4.15 -14.52 12.45
C LYS A 105 -4.68 -15.95 12.45
N ARG A 106 -4.69 -16.61 13.60
CA ARG A 106 -5.12 -18.00 13.73
C ARG A 106 -6.62 -18.19 13.47
N ILE A 107 -7.45 -17.27 13.97
CA ILE A 107 -8.90 -17.27 13.68
C ILE A 107 -9.12 -17.14 12.17
N LYS A 108 -8.44 -16.19 11.51
CA LYS A 108 -8.56 -16.00 10.06
C LYS A 108 -8.14 -17.23 9.27
N GLU A 109 -6.98 -17.80 9.57
CA GLU A 109 -6.47 -19.00 8.91
C GLU A 109 -7.42 -20.20 9.06
N MET A 110 -7.94 -20.42 10.27
CA MET A 110 -8.83 -21.55 10.54
C MET A 110 -10.19 -21.35 9.89
N ALA A 111 -10.75 -20.15 9.96
CA ALA A 111 -12.03 -19.84 9.33
C ALA A 111 -11.99 -19.93 7.79
N LEU A 112 -10.86 -19.52 7.17
CA LEU A 112 -10.65 -19.66 5.72
C LEU A 112 -10.48 -21.13 5.29
N LYS A 113 -9.87 -21.96 6.13
CA LYS A 113 -9.73 -23.41 5.89
C LYS A 113 -11.08 -24.13 6.03
N LEU A 114 -11.94 -23.65 6.91
CA LEU A 114 -13.26 -24.22 7.20
C LEU A 114 -14.27 -24.06 6.08
N LYS A 115 -14.40 -22.85 5.54
CA LYS A 115 -15.37 -22.49 4.50
C LYS A 115 -16.84 -22.81 4.82
N THR A 116 -17.17 -23.17 6.06
CA THR A 116 -18.54 -23.36 6.56
C THR A 116 -19.30 -22.03 6.63
N LYS A 117 -20.64 -22.05 6.68
CA LYS A 117 -21.44 -20.82 6.84
C LYS A 117 -21.07 -20.04 8.11
N GLU A 118 -20.87 -20.76 9.22
CA GLU A 118 -20.46 -20.20 10.52
C GLU A 118 -19.08 -19.55 10.46
N SER A 119 -18.08 -20.23 9.88
CA SER A 119 -16.72 -19.66 9.75
C SER A 119 -16.70 -18.39 8.89
N LYS A 120 -17.58 -18.29 7.87
CA LYS A 120 -17.77 -17.06 7.09
C LYS A 120 -18.40 -15.95 7.93
N ALA A 121 -19.34 -16.27 8.82
CA ALA A 121 -19.93 -15.30 9.75
C ALA A 121 -18.89 -14.78 10.74
N VAL A 122 -18.07 -15.67 11.32
CA VAL A 122 -16.95 -15.33 12.21
C VAL A 122 -15.94 -14.42 11.51
N LEU A 123 -15.58 -14.69 10.25
CA LEU A 123 -14.70 -13.80 9.48
C LEU A 123 -15.31 -12.43 9.23
N LYS A 124 -16.61 -12.35 8.92
CA LYS A 124 -17.30 -11.07 8.75
C LYS A 124 -17.32 -10.29 10.06
N ARG A 125 -17.65 -10.95 11.17
CA ARG A 125 -17.69 -10.36 12.52
C ARG A 125 -16.31 -9.88 12.96
N LEU A 126 -15.29 -10.72 12.84
CA LEU A 126 -13.90 -10.36 13.13
C LEU A 126 -13.41 -9.20 12.24
N ASN A 127 -13.69 -9.22 10.94
CA ASN A 127 -13.28 -8.13 10.05
C ASN A 127 -14.05 -6.83 10.35
N LYS A 128 -15.31 -6.91 10.79
CA LYS A 128 -16.09 -5.76 11.26
C LYS A 128 -15.48 -5.20 12.55
N ALA A 129 -15.17 -6.06 13.52
CA ALA A 129 -14.52 -5.70 14.78
C ALA A 129 -13.12 -5.09 14.55
N LEU A 130 -12.31 -5.69 13.68
CA LEU A 130 -10.98 -5.16 13.31
C LEU A 130 -11.02 -3.90 12.46
N LYS A 131 -12.07 -3.73 11.65
CA LYS A 131 -12.35 -2.42 11.03
C LYS A 131 -12.73 -1.42 12.11
N GLY A 132 -13.28 -1.85 13.24
CA GLY A 132 -13.78 -0.98 14.29
C GLY A 132 -14.80 0.04 13.75
N LYS A 133 -15.22 0.97 14.59
CA LYS A 133 -15.74 2.26 14.09
C LYS A 133 -14.59 3.21 13.69
N MET A 134 -13.33 2.75 13.83
CA MET A 134 -12.12 3.57 13.72
C MET A 134 -11.18 3.25 12.54
N ALA A 135 -11.49 2.32 11.63
CA ALA A 135 -10.74 2.18 10.36
C ALA A 135 -10.92 3.35 9.39
N GLY A 136 -11.72 4.36 9.77
CA GLY A 136 -11.75 5.68 9.14
C GLY A 136 -11.21 6.82 10.01
N LYS A 137 -10.80 6.59 11.26
CA LYS A 137 -10.39 7.66 12.17
C LYS A 137 -9.09 7.33 12.91
N ARG A 138 -7.96 7.70 12.30
CA ARG A 138 -7.04 8.58 13.06
C ARG A 138 -7.92 9.70 13.63
N PRO A 139 -7.79 10.15 14.89
CA PRO A 139 -8.59 11.27 15.37
C PRO A 139 -8.57 12.32 14.27
N LEU A 140 -9.74 12.56 13.67
CA LEU A 140 -9.84 13.54 12.60
C LEU A 140 -9.43 14.81 13.33
N ARG A 141 -8.25 15.30 13.02
CA ARG A 141 -7.74 16.57 13.51
C ARG A 141 -7.51 17.41 12.28
N MET A 142 -7.67 18.72 12.46
CA MET A 142 -7.25 19.67 11.45
C MET A 142 -5.77 19.41 11.09
N PRO A 143 -5.37 19.57 9.82
CA PRO A 143 -3.96 19.43 9.43
C PRO A 143 -3.07 20.29 10.31
N ARG A 144 -1.84 19.83 10.63
CA ARG A 144 -0.91 20.58 11.51
C ARG A 144 -0.63 21.99 11.00
N HIS A 145 -0.61 22.18 9.68
CA HIS A 145 -0.37 23.46 9.00
C HIS A 145 -1.61 24.37 8.90
N THR A 146 -2.74 24.03 9.53
CA THR A 146 -4.00 24.78 9.35
C THR A 146 -3.88 26.24 9.81
N LYS A 147 -3.31 26.47 11.00
CA LYS A 147 -3.13 27.81 11.57
C LYS A 147 -2.17 28.64 10.71
N GLU A 148 -1.00 28.07 10.42
CA GLU A 148 0.04 28.69 9.58
C GLU A 148 -0.50 29.07 8.19
N THR A 149 -1.32 28.21 7.58
CA THR A 149 -1.91 28.46 6.26
C THR A 149 -2.95 29.58 6.29
N ILE A 150 -3.79 29.63 7.31
CA ILE A 150 -4.81 30.68 7.46
C ILE A 150 -4.14 32.01 7.78
N GLU A 151 -3.19 32.05 8.72
CA GLU A 151 -2.45 33.26 9.07
C GLU A 151 -1.65 33.82 7.89
N ALA A 152 -1.04 32.96 7.07
CA ALA A 152 -0.36 33.39 5.86
C ALA A 152 -1.33 33.97 4.81
N LEU A 153 -2.54 33.40 4.68
CA LEU A 153 -3.58 33.93 3.79
C LEU A 153 -4.17 35.24 4.32
N GLU A 154 -4.35 35.38 5.63
CA GLU A 154 -4.78 36.63 6.28
C GLU A 154 -3.73 37.74 6.04
N LYS A 155 -2.44 37.45 6.24
CA LYS A 155 -1.33 38.40 5.96
C LYS A 155 -1.18 38.75 4.49
N ALA A 156 -1.52 37.83 3.60
CA ALA A 156 -1.45 38.02 2.16
C ALA A 156 -2.76 38.57 1.54
N GLU A 157 -3.72 39.02 2.36
CA GLU A 157 -5.04 39.50 1.91
C GLU A 157 -5.70 38.52 0.90
N GLY A 158 -5.61 37.21 1.14
CA GLY A 158 -6.17 36.18 0.27
C GLY A 158 -5.36 35.85 -0.99
N ASN A 159 -4.21 36.51 -1.22
CA ASN A 159 -3.32 36.20 -2.33
C ASN A 159 -2.53 34.90 -2.06
N LYS A 160 -2.95 33.81 -2.70
CA LYS A 160 -2.30 32.50 -2.59
C LYS A 160 -0.83 32.51 -2.99
N SER A 161 -0.42 33.35 -3.93
CA SER A 161 0.98 33.43 -4.35
C SER A 161 1.86 34.07 -3.28
N GLU A 162 1.40 35.15 -2.67
CA GLU A 162 2.11 35.82 -1.56
C GLU A 162 2.10 34.95 -0.31
N ALA A 163 0.99 34.30 0.02
CA ALA A 163 0.92 33.36 1.14
C ALA A 163 1.87 32.16 0.95
N ALA A 164 2.08 31.70 -0.30
CA ALA A 164 3.06 30.65 -0.61
C ALA A 164 4.51 31.13 -0.37
N ILE A 165 4.80 32.41 -0.68
CA ILE A 165 6.10 33.03 -0.41
C ILE A 165 6.33 33.15 1.11
N ILE A 166 5.32 33.62 1.86
CA ILE A 166 5.37 33.75 3.33
C ILE A 166 5.67 32.40 3.99
N LEU A 167 5.06 31.32 3.50
CA LEU A 167 5.26 29.96 4.02
C LEU A 167 6.45 29.22 3.41
N ASN A 168 7.19 29.84 2.48
CA ASN A 168 8.27 29.22 1.72
C ASN A 168 7.89 27.86 1.11
N ILE A 169 6.71 27.78 0.52
CA ILE A 169 6.20 26.61 -0.19
C ILE A 169 5.84 26.96 -1.63
N SER A 170 5.64 25.95 -2.46
CA SER A 170 5.16 26.20 -3.83
C SER A 170 3.69 26.66 -3.83
N TYR A 171 3.30 27.44 -4.85
CA TYR A 171 1.90 27.80 -5.10
C TYR A 171 0.98 26.56 -5.12
N MET A 172 1.42 25.45 -5.68
CA MET A 172 0.63 24.21 -5.68
C MET A 172 0.51 23.61 -4.28
N GLY A 173 1.58 23.71 -3.47
CA GLY A 173 1.58 23.27 -2.08
C GLY A 173 0.55 24.03 -1.24
N ILE A 174 0.42 25.35 -1.43
CA ILE A 174 -0.60 26.11 -0.70
C ILE A 174 -2.02 25.82 -1.21
N VAL A 175 -2.20 25.63 -2.52
CA VAL A 175 -3.50 25.25 -3.10
C VAL A 175 -3.97 23.88 -2.59
N GLU A 176 -3.06 22.91 -2.52
CA GLU A 176 -3.33 21.59 -1.97
C GLU A 176 -3.56 21.65 -0.45
N GLY A 177 -2.80 22.47 0.28
CA GLY A 177 -3.00 22.73 1.70
C GLY A 177 -4.40 23.27 1.98
N ILE A 178 -4.84 24.31 1.26
CA ILE A 178 -6.18 24.88 1.35
C ILE A 178 -7.26 23.83 1.10
N LYS A 179 -7.15 23.06 0.00
CA LYS A 179 -8.10 21.99 -0.32
C LYS A 179 -8.16 20.93 0.79
N THR A 180 -7.00 20.58 1.33
CA THR A 180 -6.88 19.58 2.41
C THR A 180 -7.58 20.10 3.68
N ILE A 181 -7.37 21.36 4.05
CA ILE A 181 -8.05 22.00 5.19
C ILE A 181 -9.56 22.06 4.96
N GLN A 182 -10.03 22.45 3.77
CA GLN A 182 -11.46 22.52 3.44
C GLN A 182 -12.14 21.16 3.51
N ASN A 183 -11.56 20.14 2.89
CA ASN A 183 -12.08 18.78 2.94
C ASN A 183 -12.08 18.26 4.37
N ARG A 184 -11.02 18.53 5.14
CA ARG A 184 -10.91 18.07 6.52
C ARG A 184 -11.90 18.74 7.45
N ALA A 185 -12.16 20.03 7.25
CA ALA A 185 -13.17 20.75 8.03
C ALA A 185 -14.59 20.23 7.76
N ARG A 186 -14.90 19.93 6.49
CA ARG A 186 -16.19 19.32 6.09
C ARG A 186 -16.35 17.90 6.62
N GLU A 187 -15.28 17.09 6.63
CA GLU A 187 -15.26 15.74 7.21
C GLU A 187 -15.45 15.76 8.73
N LEU A 188 -14.97 16.82 9.40
CA LEU A 188 -15.07 16.96 10.84
C LEU A 188 -16.45 17.42 11.31
N ASN A 189 -17.05 18.38 10.60
CA ASN A 189 -18.38 18.93 10.86
C ASN A 189 -18.66 19.23 12.36
N THR A 190 -17.64 19.74 13.05
CA THR A 190 -17.71 20.25 14.41
C THR A 190 -17.83 21.77 14.39
N ASN A 191 -18.29 22.39 15.49
CA ASN A 191 -18.34 23.85 15.60
C ASN A 191 -16.96 24.50 15.39
N GLU A 192 -15.90 23.90 15.93
CA GLU A 192 -14.52 24.38 15.76
C GLU A 192 -14.03 24.28 14.31
N SER A 193 -14.33 23.16 13.62
CA SER A 193 -13.95 23.00 12.22
C SER A 193 -14.74 23.93 11.29
N ASN A 194 -16.00 24.21 11.63
CA ASN A 194 -16.85 25.14 10.87
C ASN A 194 -16.38 26.59 11.06
N ALA A 195 -15.96 26.98 12.26
CA ALA A 195 -15.32 28.27 12.52
C ALA A 195 -13.99 28.42 11.74
N THR A 196 -13.18 27.36 11.71
CA THR A 196 -11.92 27.34 10.95
C THR A 196 -12.15 27.45 9.44
N LEU A 197 -13.20 26.81 8.92
CA LEU A 197 -13.62 26.92 7.53
C LEU A 197 -14.14 28.33 7.21
N GLY A 198 -14.88 28.96 8.13
CA GLY A 198 -15.32 30.34 8.05
C GLY A 198 -14.14 31.30 7.89
N ARG A 199 -13.18 31.24 8.81
CA ARG A 199 -11.94 32.03 8.76
C ARG A 199 -11.15 31.84 7.47
N LEU A 200 -11.00 30.58 7.03
CA LEU A 200 -10.33 30.28 5.77
C LEU A 200 -11.05 30.91 4.57
N ASN A 201 -12.38 30.85 4.53
CA ASN A 201 -13.16 31.42 3.44
C ASN A 201 -13.13 32.96 3.47
N GLU A 202 -13.12 33.58 4.64
CA GLU A 202 -12.94 35.02 4.80
C GLU A 202 -11.56 35.47 4.33
N ALA A 203 -10.50 34.78 4.76
CA ALA A 203 -9.14 35.04 4.30
C ALA A 203 -9.04 34.92 2.76
N LEU A 204 -9.73 33.95 2.15
CA LEU A 204 -9.77 33.79 0.69
C LEU A 204 -10.62 34.84 -0.02
N LYS A 205 -11.65 35.40 0.63
CA LYS A 205 -12.48 36.50 0.10
C LYS A 205 -11.75 37.84 0.10
N GLY A 206 -10.72 37.99 0.94
CA GLY A 206 -9.89 39.21 1.01
C GLY A 206 -9.15 39.56 -0.28
N GLN A 207 -9.20 38.71 -1.31
CA GLN A 207 -8.56 38.91 -2.60
C GLN A 207 -9.09 40.17 -3.30
N LYS A 208 -8.50 41.33 -3.00
CA LYS A 208 -8.71 42.56 -3.76
C LYS A 208 -8.30 42.30 -5.21
N ALA A 209 -9.25 42.48 -6.12
CA ALA A 209 -9.02 42.48 -7.56
C ALA A 209 -8.08 43.65 -7.90
N GLY A 210 -6.76 43.44 -7.83
CA GLY A 210 -5.82 44.52 -8.08
C GLY A 210 -4.32 44.21 -7.99
N LYS A 211 -3.89 43.13 -7.34
CA LYS A 211 -2.47 42.72 -7.32
C LYS A 211 -2.26 41.37 -7.99
N THR A 212 -2.46 41.33 -9.30
CA THR A 212 -1.88 40.29 -10.14
C THR A 212 -0.36 40.46 -10.12
N VAL A 213 0.30 39.79 -9.19
CA VAL A 213 1.75 39.56 -9.30
C VAL A 213 1.98 38.86 -10.64
N PRO A 214 2.84 39.36 -11.54
CA PRO A 214 3.01 38.79 -12.85
C PRO A 214 3.48 37.35 -12.70
N ILE A 215 2.61 36.41 -13.07
CA ILE A 215 2.97 35.02 -13.25
C ILE A 215 3.96 35.01 -14.42
N MET A 216 5.26 34.94 -14.13
CA MET A 216 6.25 34.70 -15.16
C MET A 216 5.83 33.44 -15.94
N PRO A 217 5.66 33.53 -17.27
CA PRO A 217 5.17 32.40 -18.04
C PRO A 217 6.15 31.24 -17.90
N ARG A 218 5.69 30.13 -17.30
CA ARG A 218 6.41 28.86 -17.36
C ARG A 218 6.56 28.48 -18.83
N LYS A 219 7.76 28.67 -19.39
CA LYS A 219 8.12 28.19 -20.73
C LYS A 219 7.72 26.72 -20.81
N ARG A 220 6.79 26.39 -21.72
CA ARG A 220 6.29 25.03 -21.94
C ARG A 220 7.47 24.06 -22.02
N LYS A 221 7.42 22.94 -21.28
CA LYS A 221 8.42 21.87 -21.39
C LYS A 221 8.48 21.46 -22.86
N VAL A 222 9.59 21.74 -23.52
CA VAL A 222 9.80 21.31 -24.91
C VAL A 222 10.04 19.80 -24.89
N THR A 223 8.96 19.02 -24.88
CA THR A 223 9.00 17.56 -24.99
C THR A 223 9.09 17.19 -26.47
N GLY A 224 10.19 16.53 -26.83
CA GLY A 224 10.45 16.07 -28.19
C GLY A 224 11.95 15.90 -28.44
N ARG A 225 12.28 15.11 -29.47
CA ARG A 225 13.65 14.99 -29.99
C ARG A 225 13.77 15.85 -31.26
N LEU A 226 14.98 16.34 -31.50
CA LEU A 226 15.37 16.89 -32.79
C LEU A 226 15.55 15.74 -33.79
N PRO A 227 15.49 16.02 -35.11
CA PRO A 227 15.79 15.01 -36.15
C PRO A 227 17.14 14.32 -35.94
N SER A 228 18.11 15.03 -35.35
CA SER A 228 19.44 14.49 -34.99
C SER A 228 19.46 13.60 -33.75
N GLY A 229 18.32 13.29 -33.15
CA GLY A 229 18.19 12.41 -31.97
C GLY A 229 18.46 13.10 -30.63
N LEU A 230 18.93 14.35 -30.65
CA LEU A 230 19.14 15.18 -29.45
C LEU A 230 17.82 15.62 -28.81
N PRO A 231 17.75 15.75 -27.49
CA PRO A 231 16.58 16.38 -26.86
C PRO A 231 16.42 17.84 -27.31
N LYS A 232 15.18 18.32 -27.51
CA LYS A 232 14.93 19.72 -27.91
C LYS A 232 15.47 20.76 -26.89
N TYR A 233 15.64 20.36 -25.64
CA TYR A 233 16.24 21.20 -24.59
C TYR A 233 17.78 21.27 -24.64
N THR A 234 18.45 20.68 -25.62
CA THR A 234 19.93 20.65 -25.69
C THR A 234 20.53 22.04 -25.80
N LYS A 235 20.09 22.83 -26.80
CA LYS A 235 20.56 24.23 -26.99
C LYS A 235 20.33 25.11 -25.75
N PRO A 236 19.11 25.22 -25.19
CA PRO A 236 18.89 26.07 -24.02
C PRO A 236 19.64 25.57 -22.77
N THR A 237 19.92 24.27 -22.66
CA THR A 237 20.70 23.73 -21.53
C THR A 237 22.18 24.10 -21.64
N ILE A 238 22.76 24.08 -22.84
CA ILE A 238 24.14 24.50 -23.07
C ILE A 238 24.27 26.01 -22.88
N GLU A 239 23.37 26.82 -23.46
CA GLU A 239 23.39 28.28 -23.30
C GLU A 239 23.25 28.72 -21.84
N ALA A 240 22.38 28.05 -21.07
CA ALA A 240 22.24 28.32 -19.65
C ALA A 240 23.53 28.01 -18.87
N LEU A 241 24.22 26.91 -19.20
CA LEU A 241 25.49 26.54 -18.59
C LEU A 241 26.63 27.46 -19.02
N GLU A 242 26.64 27.94 -20.27
CA GLU A 242 27.62 28.93 -20.75
C GLU A 242 27.44 30.27 -20.05
N LYS A 243 26.20 30.77 -19.93
CA LYS A 243 25.88 32.02 -19.22
C LYS A 243 26.14 31.96 -17.71
N SER A 244 26.07 30.76 -17.13
CA SER A 244 26.35 30.54 -15.71
C SER A 244 27.80 30.10 -15.45
N GLU A 245 28.69 30.18 -16.44
CA GLU A 245 30.09 29.77 -16.35
C GLU A 245 30.29 28.35 -15.79
N GLY A 246 29.37 27.43 -16.08
CA GLY A 246 29.41 26.04 -15.59
C GLY A 246 28.77 25.83 -14.21
N ASN A 247 28.29 26.88 -13.54
CA ASN A 247 27.59 26.76 -12.27
C ASN A 247 26.20 26.13 -12.47
N GLN A 248 26.05 24.87 -12.03
CA GLN A 248 24.81 24.11 -12.16
C GLN A 248 23.63 24.73 -11.39
N THR A 249 23.87 25.44 -10.29
CA THR A 249 22.82 26.09 -9.51
C THR A 249 22.24 27.29 -10.27
N ALA A 250 23.11 28.20 -10.70
CA ALA A 250 22.73 29.37 -11.49
C ALA A 250 22.15 28.98 -12.87
N GLY A 251 22.69 27.92 -13.49
CA GLY A 251 22.14 27.37 -14.73
C GLY A 251 20.75 26.76 -14.55
N ALA A 252 20.47 26.10 -13.42
CA ALA A 252 19.15 25.54 -13.13
C ALA A 252 18.11 26.66 -12.88
N GLU A 253 18.51 27.71 -12.15
CA GLU A 253 17.70 28.90 -11.90
C GLU A 253 17.34 29.64 -13.19
N SER A 254 18.31 29.88 -14.08
CA SER A 254 18.07 30.52 -15.38
C SER A 254 17.07 29.77 -16.28
N LEU A 255 16.93 28.46 -16.06
CA LEU A 255 16.02 27.59 -16.80
C LEU A 255 14.69 27.37 -16.06
N GLY A 256 14.53 27.90 -14.85
CA GLY A 256 13.37 27.68 -13.99
C GLY A 256 13.16 26.20 -13.65
N ILE A 257 14.23 25.43 -13.51
CA ILE A 257 14.20 23.99 -13.19
C ILE A 257 15.00 23.69 -11.92
N SER A 258 14.73 22.55 -11.30
CA SER A 258 15.53 22.07 -10.17
C SER A 258 16.92 21.58 -10.61
N ILE A 259 17.91 21.65 -9.71
CA ILE A 259 19.28 21.15 -9.96
C ILE A 259 19.28 19.66 -10.39
N PRO A 260 18.50 18.75 -9.76
CA PRO A 260 18.35 17.38 -10.27
C PRO A 260 17.77 17.32 -11.68
N GLY A 261 16.85 18.23 -12.02
CA GLY A 261 16.29 18.37 -13.36
C GLY A 261 17.33 18.81 -14.40
N LEU A 262 18.25 19.71 -14.04
CA LEU A 262 19.37 20.08 -14.89
C LEU A 262 20.34 18.92 -15.10
N ARG A 263 20.74 18.22 -14.03
CA ARG A 263 21.60 17.02 -14.10
C ARG A 263 21.00 15.94 -14.99
N TYR A 264 19.68 15.73 -14.89
CA TYR A 264 18.96 14.83 -15.77
C TYR A 264 19.10 15.23 -17.25
N ARG A 265 18.94 16.52 -17.58
CA ARG A 265 19.09 17.00 -18.96
C ARG A 265 20.51 16.79 -19.49
N ILE A 266 21.53 17.12 -18.71
CA ILE A 266 22.95 16.88 -19.03
C ILE A 266 23.16 15.41 -19.38
N ARG A 267 22.75 14.50 -18.49
CA ARG A 267 22.88 13.04 -18.69
C ARG A 267 22.16 12.54 -19.94
N ARG A 268 21.04 13.14 -20.29
CA ARG A 268 20.27 12.79 -21.51
C ARG A 268 20.95 13.27 -22.79
N ILE A 269 21.64 14.41 -22.75
CA ILE A 269 22.44 14.92 -23.87
C ILE A 269 23.66 14.00 -24.08
N GLU A 270 24.36 13.62 -23.01
CA GLU A 270 25.48 12.68 -23.05
C GLU A 270 25.08 11.32 -23.65
N LYS A 271 24.00 10.72 -23.14
CA LYS A 271 23.47 9.46 -23.67
C LYS A 271 23.03 9.55 -25.13
N ALA A 272 22.48 10.70 -25.55
CA ALA A 272 22.12 10.91 -26.95
C ALA A 272 23.37 10.99 -27.85
N ALA A 273 24.45 11.62 -27.36
CA ALA A 273 25.70 11.69 -28.09
C ALA A 273 26.40 10.33 -28.23
N GLU A 274 26.41 9.52 -27.18
CA GLU A 274 26.92 8.15 -27.22
C GLU A 274 26.13 7.25 -28.18
N LYS A 275 24.80 7.41 -28.23
CA LYS A 275 23.92 6.56 -29.02
C LYS A 275 23.93 6.87 -30.52
N PHE A 276 23.87 8.15 -30.89
CA PHE A 276 23.68 8.54 -32.29
C PHE A 276 24.99 8.87 -33.02
N LYS A 277 26.07 9.20 -32.30
CA LYS A 277 27.45 9.45 -32.81
C LYS A 277 27.58 10.34 -34.06
N ASN A 278 26.56 11.13 -34.40
CA ASN A 278 26.55 12.02 -35.55
C ASN A 278 27.32 13.33 -35.27
N LYS A 279 27.61 14.10 -36.31
CA LYS A 279 28.39 15.36 -36.21
C LYS A 279 27.75 16.34 -35.23
N GLU A 280 26.43 16.46 -35.23
CA GLU A 280 25.68 17.36 -34.35
C GLU A 280 25.71 16.96 -32.88
N THR A 281 25.62 15.67 -32.56
CA THR A 281 25.66 15.22 -31.16
C THR A 281 27.08 15.30 -30.59
N LYS A 282 28.11 15.08 -31.42
CA LYS A 282 29.51 15.28 -31.03
C LYS A 282 29.83 16.74 -30.74
N THR A 283 29.35 17.67 -31.57
CA THR A 283 29.55 19.11 -31.33
C THR A 283 28.77 19.60 -30.11
N ALA A 284 27.53 19.14 -29.91
CA ALA A 284 26.76 19.44 -28.72
C ALA A 284 27.43 18.93 -27.43
N LEU A 285 28.00 17.71 -27.47
CA LEU A 285 28.74 17.14 -26.34
C LEU A 285 30.02 17.92 -26.04
N ALA A 286 30.76 18.36 -27.07
CA ALA A 286 31.96 19.17 -26.90
C ALA A 286 31.64 20.53 -26.24
N LYS A 287 30.58 21.21 -26.70
CA LYS A 287 30.11 22.47 -26.10
C LYS A 287 29.64 22.27 -24.67
N LEU A 288 28.86 21.22 -24.39
CA LEU A 288 28.42 20.88 -23.05
C LEU A 288 29.60 20.63 -22.10
N LYS A 289 30.61 19.86 -22.52
CA LYS A 289 31.82 19.59 -21.72
C LYS A 289 32.65 20.86 -21.51
N LYS A 290 32.72 21.75 -22.50
CA LYS A 290 33.38 23.06 -22.36
C LYS A 290 32.65 23.95 -21.35
N ALA A 291 31.33 24.03 -21.44
CA ALA A 291 30.49 24.79 -20.52
C ALA A 291 30.61 24.27 -19.08
N LEU A 292 30.63 22.95 -18.88
CA LEU A 292 30.80 22.33 -17.56
C LEU A 292 32.22 22.44 -16.98
N LYS A 293 33.23 22.72 -17.82
CA LYS A 293 34.61 22.97 -17.36
C LYS A 293 34.82 24.41 -16.88
N GLY A 294 33.87 25.32 -17.11
CA GLY A 294 33.89 26.65 -16.50
C GLY A 294 33.98 26.55 -14.98
N LYS A 295 35.08 27.08 -14.42
CA LYS A 295 35.40 27.15 -12.98
C LYS A 295 35.28 25.83 -12.17
N MET A 296 35.66 24.69 -12.76
CA MET A 296 36.14 23.52 -11.98
C MET A 296 37.64 23.64 -11.63
N ALA A 297 38.17 24.86 -11.52
CA ALA A 297 39.42 25.11 -10.79
C ALA A 297 39.03 25.41 -9.33
N GLY A 298 38.81 24.37 -8.51
CA GLY A 298 38.77 24.58 -7.07
C GLY A 298 38.09 23.55 -6.18
N LYS A 299 37.17 22.69 -6.64
CA LYS A 299 36.53 21.71 -5.72
C LYS A 299 36.39 20.32 -6.34
N ARG A 300 36.93 19.35 -5.59
CA ARG A 300 37.18 17.93 -5.91
C ARG A 300 36.01 17.20 -6.60
N PRO A 301 36.29 16.19 -7.43
CA PRO A 301 35.25 15.34 -8.01
C PRO A 301 34.55 14.54 -6.91
N LEU A 302 33.22 14.68 -6.84
CA LEU A 302 32.37 13.75 -6.10
C LEU A 302 32.39 12.40 -6.85
N LYS A 303 33.10 11.42 -6.29
CA LYS A 303 32.82 10.00 -6.54
C LYS A 303 31.40 9.73 -6.05
N TYR A 304 30.50 9.29 -6.93
CA TYR A 304 29.48 8.23 -6.78
C TYR A 304 28.73 8.06 -8.10
#